data_AF-A0A222ETQ8-F1
#
_entry.id   AF-A0A222ETQ8-F1
#
_cell.length_a   1.000
_cell.length_b   1.000
_cell.length_c   1.000
_cell.angle_alpha   90.00
_cell.angle_beta   90.00
_cell.angle_gamma   90.00
#
_symmetry.space_group_name_H-M   'P 1'
#
loop_
_entity.id
_entity.type
_entity.pdbx_description
1 polymer ?
#
loop_
_entity_poly.entity_id
_entity_poly.type
_entity_poly.pdbx_seq_one_letter_code
_entity_poly.pdbx_strand_id
1 'polypeptide(L)'
;MRETIETGPDGIPAATVVIFRNAPAGGPPEILMTIRSREMVFAGGMAVFPGGRVDPADFDLGARIGGPLDPDEAAHQVAVVRETLEETGLAIGLSGEIDADKARAARSFLQQTGELAPVLDHFGWDLDLQQLVPFARWFPKNERIPRVYDTRFYLADLGTGAVEIEADLSENTHLFWTSAQDALAAAEQGDIKLIFPTRRNLERLALFDSFAAARAQAEAIPVRTITPYIDESEGRSWLHIGEDYGYPVTREALETVARG
;
A
#
# COMPACT_ATOMS: atom_id res chain seq x y z
N MET A 1 -28.59 4.93 -1.59
CA MET A 1 -28.57 4.25 -2.90
C MET A 1 -27.11 3.87 -3.11
N ARG A 2 -26.76 2.58 -3.00
CA ARG A 2 -25.35 2.13 -3.16
C ARG A 2 -25.05 2.17 -4.65
N GLU A 3 -24.20 3.08 -5.09
CA GLU A 3 -23.72 3.11 -6.48
C GLU A 3 -23.01 1.79 -6.79
N THR A 4 -23.55 1.08 -7.77
CA THR A 4 -22.92 -0.09 -8.36
C THR A 4 -21.72 0.43 -9.16
N ILE A 5 -20.53 0.29 -8.60
CA ILE A 5 -19.28 0.61 -9.30
C ILE A 5 -19.19 -0.36 -10.49
N GLU A 6 -19.39 0.15 -11.71
CA GLU A 6 -19.12 -0.56 -12.94
C GLU A 6 -17.61 -0.84 -13.02
N THR A 7 -17.22 -2.10 -12.90
CA THR A 7 -15.85 -2.54 -13.20
C THR A 7 -15.68 -2.52 -14.72
N GLY A 8 -15.16 -1.41 -15.24
CA GLY A 8 -14.72 -1.33 -16.63
C GLY A 8 -13.52 -2.26 -16.92
N PRO A 9 -13.08 -2.36 -18.19
CA PRO A 9 -11.90 -3.13 -18.60
C PRO A 9 -10.58 -2.69 -17.93
N ASP A 10 -10.60 -1.55 -17.24
CA ASP A 10 -9.42 -0.88 -16.66
C ASP A 10 -9.20 -1.17 -15.16
N GLY A 11 -10.03 -2.02 -14.54
CA GLY A 11 -9.90 -2.36 -13.11
C GLY A 11 -10.29 -1.21 -12.17
N ILE A 12 -10.27 -1.48 -10.86
CA ILE A 12 -10.53 -0.48 -9.83
C ILE A 12 -9.18 0.16 -9.45
N PRO A 13 -8.96 1.47 -9.67
CA PRO A 13 -7.71 2.11 -9.29
C PRO A 13 -7.53 2.07 -7.78
N ALA A 14 -6.35 1.68 -7.34
CA ALA A 14 -6.00 1.58 -5.94
C ALA A 14 -4.56 2.03 -5.70
N ALA A 15 -4.30 2.49 -4.49
CA ALA A 15 -2.98 2.90 -4.07
C ALA A 15 -2.68 2.37 -2.67
N THR A 16 -1.42 2.00 -2.45
CA THR A 16 -0.96 1.32 -1.25
C THR A 16 0.42 1.84 -0.90
N VAL A 17 0.72 1.96 0.40
CA VAL A 17 2.03 2.43 0.87
C VAL A 17 2.68 1.46 1.83
N VAL A 18 3.96 1.20 1.60
CA VAL A 18 4.85 0.52 2.55
C VAL A 18 5.56 1.59 3.35
N ILE A 19 5.09 1.79 4.57
CA ILE A 19 5.63 2.81 5.48
C ILE A 19 6.73 2.17 6.31
N PHE A 20 7.93 2.73 6.25
CA PHE A 20 9.10 2.30 7.01
C PHE A 20 9.23 3.09 8.31
N ARG A 21 9.75 2.41 9.34
CA ARG A 21 10.38 3.04 10.49
C ARG A 21 11.66 2.31 10.88
N ASN A 22 12.55 3.01 11.57
CA ASN A 22 13.67 2.36 12.24
C ASN A 22 13.15 1.44 13.37
N ALA A 23 13.65 0.20 13.43
CA ALA A 23 13.28 -0.72 14.51
C ALA A 23 13.74 -0.15 15.87
N PRO A 24 12.85 -0.03 16.89
CA PRO A 24 13.20 0.53 18.19
C PRO A 24 14.35 -0.21 18.89
N ALA A 25 14.44 -1.53 18.68
CA ALA A 25 15.50 -2.38 19.23
C ALA A 25 16.78 -2.43 18.36
N GLY A 26 16.82 -1.69 17.25
CA GLY A 26 17.81 -1.88 16.18
C GLY A 26 17.54 -3.13 15.33
N GLY A 27 18.26 -3.27 14.21
CA GLY A 27 18.07 -4.34 13.24
C GLY A 27 17.48 -3.85 11.91
N PRO A 28 16.93 -4.75 11.07
CA PRO A 28 16.25 -4.37 9.84
C PRO A 28 15.10 -3.39 10.11
N PRO A 29 14.74 -2.52 9.15
CA PRO A 29 13.63 -1.61 9.32
C PRO A 29 12.32 -2.38 9.48
N GLU A 30 11.42 -1.81 10.27
CA GLU A 30 10.05 -2.29 10.38
C GLU A 30 9.18 -1.58 9.35
N ILE A 31 8.17 -2.30 8.86
CA ILE A 31 7.15 -1.83 7.94
C ILE A 31 5.78 -1.90 8.60
N LEU A 32 4.91 -0.95 8.27
CA LEU A 32 3.55 -0.94 8.77
C LEU A 32 2.67 -1.91 7.97
N MET A 33 2.04 -2.84 8.67
CA MET A 33 1.06 -3.76 8.10
C MET A 33 -0.26 -3.69 8.86
N THR A 34 -1.33 -4.16 8.21
CA THR A 34 -2.66 -4.25 8.78
C THR A 34 -3.30 -5.59 8.48
N ILE A 35 -4.04 -6.15 9.45
CA ILE A 35 -4.93 -7.29 9.20
C ILE A 35 -6.31 -6.76 8.85
N ARG A 36 -6.76 -7.02 7.63
CA ARG A 36 -8.10 -6.62 7.18
C ARG A 36 -9.18 -7.35 7.99
N SER A 37 -10.27 -6.66 8.31
CA SER A 37 -11.48 -7.30 8.83
C SER A 37 -11.89 -8.51 8.00
N ARG A 38 -12.30 -9.58 8.68
CA ARG A 38 -12.78 -10.81 8.04
C ARG A 38 -14.04 -10.59 7.22
N GLU A 39 -14.77 -9.52 7.47
CA GLU A 39 -16.00 -9.16 6.76
C GLU A 39 -15.72 -8.48 5.40
N MET A 40 -14.47 -8.11 5.12
CA MET A 40 -14.12 -7.49 3.84
C MET A 40 -14.21 -8.49 2.69
N VAL A 41 -14.81 -8.03 1.59
CA VAL A 41 -15.06 -8.85 0.38
C VAL A 41 -13.76 -9.27 -0.33
N PHE A 42 -12.68 -8.50 -0.19
CA PHE A 42 -11.37 -8.80 -0.78
C PHE A 42 -10.33 -8.92 0.34
N ALA A 43 -9.55 -10.01 0.31
CA ALA A 43 -8.47 -10.28 1.26
C ALA A 43 -8.86 -10.17 2.77
N GLY A 44 -10.10 -10.51 3.14
CA GLY A 44 -10.55 -10.49 4.53
C GLY A 44 -9.72 -11.43 5.43
N GLY A 45 -9.24 -10.93 6.57
CA GLY A 45 -8.35 -11.66 7.48
C GLY A 45 -6.90 -11.83 6.99
N MET A 46 -6.53 -11.19 5.87
CA MET A 46 -5.17 -11.21 5.34
C MET A 46 -4.38 -10.01 5.86
N ALA A 47 -3.08 -10.20 6.05
CA ALA A 47 -2.15 -9.11 6.28
C ALA A 47 -1.83 -8.41 4.96
N VAL A 48 -1.98 -7.08 4.95
CA VAL A 48 -1.73 -6.20 3.81
C VAL A 48 -1.02 -4.93 4.29
N PHE A 49 -0.59 -4.09 3.35
CA PHE A 49 -0.12 -2.75 3.65
C PHE A 49 -1.30 -1.76 3.66
N PRO A 50 -1.21 -0.61 4.37
CA PRO A 50 -2.22 0.44 4.35
C PRO A 50 -2.49 0.95 2.93
N GLY A 51 -3.76 1.26 2.67
CA GLY A 51 -4.19 1.82 1.39
C GLY A 51 -5.56 1.35 0.93
N GLY A 52 -6.04 1.98 -0.13
CA GLY A 52 -7.42 1.82 -0.58
C GLY A 52 -7.61 2.24 -2.02
N ARG A 53 -8.86 2.61 -2.34
CA ARG A 53 -9.23 3.02 -3.69
C ARG A 53 -8.76 4.44 -3.94
N VAL A 54 -8.52 4.76 -5.20
CA VAL A 54 -8.40 6.16 -5.63
C VAL A 54 -9.80 6.68 -5.91
N ASP A 55 -10.23 7.66 -5.14
CA ASP A 55 -11.57 8.24 -5.24
C ASP A 55 -11.59 9.41 -6.25
N PRO A 56 -12.75 9.77 -6.81
CA PRO A 56 -12.85 10.89 -7.75
C PRO A 56 -12.26 12.20 -7.22
N ALA A 57 -12.42 12.47 -5.91
CA ALA A 57 -11.85 13.65 -5.26
C ALA A 57 -10.30 13.64 -5.25
N ASP A 58 -9.68 12.46 -5.25
CA ASP A 58 -8.22 12.33 -5.33
C ASP A 58 -7.73 12.70 -6.73
N PHE A 59 -8.48 12.32 -7.78
CA PHE A 59 -8.20 12.76 -9.16
C PHE A 59 -8.36 14.26 -9.32
N ASP A 60 -9.44 14.83 -8.80
CA ASP A 60 -9.68 16.28 -8.85
C ASP A 60 -8.56 17.05 -8.12
N LEU A 61 -8.15 16.58 -6.93
CA LEU A 61 -7.08 17.19 -6.15
C LEU A 61 -5.72 17.05 -6.86
N GLY A 62 -5.40 15.86 -7.37
CA GLY A 62 -4.17 15.60 -8.14
C GLY A 62 -4.06 16.47 -9.39
N ALA A 63 -5.17 16.66 -10.12
CA ALA A 63 -5.23 17.53 -11.29
C ALA A 63 -5.06 19.02 -10.93
N ARG A 64 -5.61 19.48 -9.80
CA ARG A 64 -5.48 20.87 -9.34
C ARG A 64 -4.07 21.20 -8.86
N ILE A 65 -3.45 20.29 -8.11
CA ILE A 65 -2.14 20.54 -7.49
C ILE A 65 -1.02 20.55 -8.52
N GLY A 66 -1.23 19.98 -9.71
CA GLY A 66 -0.53 20.35 -10.95
C GLY A 66 0.98 20.59 -10.77
N GLY A 67 1.73 19.51 -10.58
CA GLY A 67 3.19 19.53 -10.45
C GLY A 67 3.91 18.95 -11.67
N PRO A 68 5.19 18.51 -11.54
CA PRO A 68 5.89 17.77 -12.60
C PRO A 68 5.36 16.34 -12.80
N LEU A 69 4.51 15.85 -11.89
CA LEU A 69 3.92 14.52 -11.96
C LEU A 69 2.75 14.49 -12.95
N ASP A 70 2.59 13.35 -13.60
CA ASP A 70 1.39 13.04 -14.37
C ASP A 70 0.13 13.11 -13.45
N PRO A 71 -1.00 13.68 -13.89
CA PRO A 71 -2.19 13.84 -13.04
C PRO A 71 -2.75 12.54 -12.46
N ASP A 72 -2.67 11.44 -13.21
CA ASP A 72 -3.14 10.15 -12.74
C ASP A 72 -2.17 9.55 -11.71
N GLU A 73 -0.86 9.73 -11.86
CA GLU A 73 0.11 9.42 -10.81
C GLU A 73 -0.09 10.25 -9.54
N ALA A 74 -0.34 11.57 -9.69
CA ALA A 74 -0.62 12.46 -8.57
C ALA A 74 -1.88 12.01 -7.81
N ALA A 75 -2.94 11.61 -8.51
CA ALA A 75 -4.17 11.10 -7.89
C ALA A 75 -3.92 9.86 -7.01
N HIS A 76 -3.11 8.92 -7.48
CA HIS A 76 -2.77 7.73 -6.69
C HIS A 76 -1.95 8.08 -5.44
N GLN A 77 -1.04 9.05 -5.54
CA GLN A 77 -0.27 9.51 -4.38
C GLN A 77 -1.14 10.31 -3.39
N VAL A 78 -2.10 11.10 -3.88
CA VAL A 78 -3.13 11.73 -3.05
C VAL A 78 -3.95 10.69 -2.28
N ALA A 79 -4.39 9.62 -2.96
CA ALA A 79 -5.10 8.52 -2.32
C ALA A 79 -4.25 7.85 -1.23
N VAL A 80 -2.94 7.68 -1.44
CA VAL A 80 -2.03 7.20 -0.39
C VAL A 80 -2.05 8.12 0.83
N VAL A 81 -1.95 9.43 0.64
CA VAL A 81 -1.96 10.39 1.76
C VAL A 81 -3.28 10.32 2.52
N ARG A 82 -4.40 10.33 1.80
CA ARG A 82 -5.75 10.24 2.38
C ARG A 82 -5.95 8.95 3.17
N GLU A 83 -5.74 7.79 2.54
CA GLU A 83 -5.94 6.48 3.14
C GLU A 83 -5.00 6.27 4.34
N THR A 84 -3.75 6.74 4.25
CA THR A 84 -2.81 6.61 5.38
C THR A 84 -3.28 7.39 6.59
N LEU A 85 -3.72 8.64 6.41
CA LEU A 85 -4.25 9.44 7.50
C LEU A 85 -5.52 8.81 8.10
N GLU A 86 -6.42 8.32 7.25
CA GLU A 86 -7.68 7.70 7.66
C GLU A 86 -7.47 6.38 8.43
N GLU A 87 -6.66 5.48 7.90
CA GLU A 87 -6.47 4.13 8.46
C GLU A 87 -5.51 4.13 9.65
N THR A 88 -4.44 4.94 9.59
CA THR A 88 -3.31 4.83 10.52
C THR A 88 -3.10 6.06 11.40
N GLY A 89 -3.72 7.20 11.06
CA GLY A 89 -3.47 8.47 11.73
C GLY A 89 -2.10 9.10 11.43
N LEU A 90 -1.29 8.48 10.59
CA LEU A 90 0.01 9.01 10.16
C LEU A 90 -0.18 10.07 9.07
N ALA A 91 0.50 11.20 9.22
CA ALA A 91 0.54 12.28 8.24
C ALA A 91 1.84 12.19 7.41
N ILE A 92 1.82 11.41 6.34
CA ILE A 92 2.92 11.26 5.37
C ILE A 92 2.56 11.96 4.06
N GLY A 93 3.57 12.36 3.27
CA GLY A 93 3.32 13.03 1.98
C GLY A 93 2.69 14.41 2.14
N LEU A 94 2.90 15.02 3.30
CA LEU A 94 2.35 16.31 3.71
C LEU A 94 3.50 17.20 4.22
N SER A 95 3.29 18.51 4.10
CA SER A 95 4.14 19.53 4.70
C SER A 95 3.30 20.58 5.41
N GLY A 96 3.91 21.26 6.38
CA GLY A 96 3.25 22.19 7.27
C GLY A 96 3.62 21.93 8.73
N GLU A 97 2.93 22.59 9.65
CA GLU A 97 3.09 22.29 11.07
C GLU A 97 2.28 21.05 11.44
N ILE A 98 2.96 19.90 11.49
CA ILE A 98 2.38 18.60 11.78
C ILE A 98 2.92 18.11 13.12
N ASP A 99 2.00 17.78 14.03
CA ASP A 99 2.28 17.09 15.28
C ASP A 99 1.20 16.02 15.51
N ALA A 100 1.35 15.19 16.55
CA ALA A 100 0.45 14.09 16.83
C ALA A 100 -1.00 14.55 17.11
N ASP A 101 -1.20 15.72 17.73
CA ASP A 101 -2.53 16.22 18.07
C ASP A 101 -3.24 16.77 16.83
N LYS A 102 -2.52 17.50 15.98
CA LYS A 102 -3.05 17.94 14.68
C LYS A 102 -3.32 16.75 13.75
N ALA A 103 -2.46 15.74 13.71
CA ALA A 103 -2.69 14.52 12.93
C ALA A 103 -3.99 13.80 13.37
N ARG A 104 -4.20 13.67 14.68
CA ARG A 104 -5.44 13.10 15.24
C ARG A 104 -6.67 13.92 14.88
N ALA A 105 -6.60 15.25 15.04
CA ALA A 105 -7.70 16.14 14.68
C ALA A 105 -7.99 16.12 13.17
N ALA A 106 -6.96 16.09 12.33
CA ALA A 106 -7.07 16.01 10.88
C ALA A 106 -7.71 14.70 10.44
N ARG A 107 -7.34 13.58 11.07
CA ARG A 107 -8.02 12.31 10.86
C ARG A 107 -9.51 12.37 11.22
N SER A 108 -9.86 12.89 12.39
CA SER A 108 -11.27 13.03 12.78
C SER A 108 -12.05 13.94 11.83
N PHE A 109 -11.41 14.98 11.30
CA PHE A 109 -12.00 15.86 10.29
C PHE A 109 -12.17 15.13 8.95
N LEU A 110 -11.15 14.37 8.51
CA LEU A 110 -11.20 13.55 7.30
C LEU A 110 -12.33 12.52 7.36
N GLN A 111 -12.55 11.87 8.50
CA GLN A 111 -13.67 10.93 8.68
C GLN A 111 -15.05 11.60 8.55
N GLN A 112 -15.14 12.91 8.81
CA GLN A 112 -16.38 13.68 8.66
C GLN A 112 -16.57 14.18 7.23
N THR A 113 -15.49 14.57 6.55
CA THR A 113 -15.55 15.16 5.20
C THR A 113 -15.47 14.12 4.09
N GLY A 114 -14.78 13.00 4.31
CA GLY A 114 -14.46 11.98 3.31
C GLY A 114 -13.43 12.40 2.26
N GLU A 115 -12.91 13.62 2.34
CA GLU A 115 -12.04 14.21 1.32
C GLU A 115 -10.81 14.87 1.96
N LEU A 116 -9.66 14.73 1.30
CA LEU A 116 -8.39 15.29 1.78
C LEU A 116 -8.30 16.80 1.58
N ALA A 117 -8.85 17.36 0.49
CA ALA A 117 -8.71 18.79 0.19
C ALA A 117 -9.24 19.71 1.32
N PRO A 118 -10.43 19.48 1.89
CA PRO A 118 -10.89 20.24 3.06
C PRO A 118 -9.97 20.12 4.29
N VAL A 119 -9.30 18.98 4.47
CA VAL A 119 -8.35 18.77 5.57
C VAL A 119 -7.12 19.66 5.35
N LEU A 120 -6.56 19.66 4.14
CA LEU A 120 -5.42 20.51 3.78
C LEU A 120 -5.73 22.00 4.06
N ASP A 121 -6.88 22.47 3.58
CA ASP A 121 -7.32 23.85 3.77
C ASP A 121 -7.53 24.20 5.26
N HIS A 122 -8.14 23.31 6.03
CA HIS A 122 -8.45 23.55 7.44
C HIS A 122 -7.19 23.60 8.31
N PHE A 123 -6.24 22.71 8.08
CA PHE A 123 -5.03 22.58 8.88
C PHE A 123 -3.85 23.41 8.34
N GLY A 124 -4.01 24.06 7.19
CA GLY A 124 -2.94 24.83 6.55
C GLY A 124 -1.78 23.94 6.13
N TRP A 125 -2.10 22.77 5.57
CA TRP A 125 -1.13 21.79 5.10
C TRP A 125 -1.09 21.76 3.58
N ASP A 126 0.08 21.45 3.05
CA ASP A 126 0.31 21.24 1.61
C ASP A 126 0.70 19.79 1.35
N LEU A 127 0.45 19.28 0.15
CA LEU A 127 0.98 17.99 -0.27
C LEU A 127 2.49 18.08 -0.52
N ASP A 128 3.24 17.12 0.03
CA ASP A 128 4.65 16.89 -0.26
C ASP A 128 4.85 15.47 -0.81
N LEU A 129 4.35 15.30 -2.05
CA LEU A 129 4.32 14.01 -2.73
C LEU A 129 5.72 13.44 -3.03
N GLN A 130 6.78 14.26 -2.96
CA GLN A 130 8.16 13.80 -3.15
C GLN A 130 8.65 12.86 -2.03
N GLN A 131 7.93 12.82 -0.90
CA GLN A 131 8.18 11.84 0.17
C GLN A 131 7.77 10.41 -0.23
N LEU A 132 6.95 10.25 -1.28
CA LEU A 132 6.46 8.95 -1.75
C LEU A 132 7.31 8.46 -2.92
N VAL A 133 7.91 7.28 -2.76
CA VAL A 133 8.76 6.65 -3.80
C VAL A 133 7.94 5.58 -4.53
N PRO A 134 7.69 5.69 -5.85
CA PRO A 134 7.04 4.63 -6.61
C PRO A 134 7.79 3.30 -6.50
N PHE A 135 7.07 2.20 -6.24
CA PHE A 135 7.68 0.90 -5.95
C PHE A 135 7.26 -0.22 -6.90
N ALA A 136 5.96 -0.38 -7.12
CA ALA A 136 5.40 -1.45 -7.96
C ALA A 136 3.99 -1.08 -8.45
N ARG A 137 3.53 -1.71 -9.54
CA ARG A 137 2.13 -1.64 -9.98
C ARG A 137 1.64 -3.05 -10.26
N TRP A 138 0.62 -3.49 -9.55
CA TRP A 138 0.02 -4.81 -9.68
C TRP A 138 -1.36 -4.69 -10.29
N PHE A 139 -1.56 -5.32 -11.45
CA PHE A 139 -2.86 -5.41 -12.11
C PHE A 139 -3.09 -6.85 -12.59
N PRO A 140 -3.70 -7.72 -11.75
CA PRO A 140 -3.96 -9.10 -12.12
C PRO A 140 -5.16 -9.20 -13.06
N LYS A 141 -4.98 -8.72 -14.30
CA LYS A 141 -5.94 -8.84 -15.40
C LYS A 141 -6.27 -10.32 -15.63
N ASN A 142 -7.38 -10.77 -15.08
CA ASN A 142 -7.94 -12.10 -15.34
C ASN A 142 -9.44 -11.94 -15.56
N GLU A 143 -9.92 -12.41 -16.71
CA GLU A 143 -11.33 -12.37 -17.13
C GLU A 143 -12.29 -13.07 -16.14
N ARG A 144 -11.75 -13.90 -15.23
CA ARG A 144 -12.55 -14.66 -14.25
C ARG A 144 -12.65 -14.02 -12.86
N ILE A 145 -12.00 -12.87 -12.63
CA ILE A 145 -12.04 -12.19 -11.32
C ILE A 145 -13.02 -11.01 -11.41
N PRO A 146 -14.16 -11.04 -10.67
CA PRO A 146 -15.23 -10.06 -10.81
C PRO A 146 -14.87 -8.66 -10.31
N ARG A 147 -13.81 -8.52 -9.50
CA ARG A 147 -13.27 -7.23 -9.03
C ARG A 147 -11.75 -7.30 -9.03
N VAL A 148 -11.12 -6.61 -9.97
CA VAL A 148 -9.66 -6.53 -10.08
C VAL A 148 -9.23 -5.12 -9.70
N TYR A 149 -8.30 -5.02 -8.76
CA TYR A 149 -7.66 -3.75 -8.42
C TYR A 149 -6.40 -3.54 -9.26
N ASP A 150 -6.24 -2.36 -9.84
CA ASP A 150 -4.99 -1.88 -10.42
C ASP A 150 -4.28 -1.04 -9.36
N THR A 151 -3.38 -1.70 -8.62
CA THR A 151 -2.82 -1.16 -7.38
C THR A 151 -1.40 -0.64 -7.60
N ARG A 152 -1.17 0.64 -7.32
CA ARG A 152 0.18 1.22 -7.23
C ARG A 152 0.69 1.16 -5.79
N PHE A 153 1.94 0.75 -5.64
CA PHE A 153 2.63 0.66 -4.38
C PHE A 153 3.68 1.77 -4.30
N TYR A 154 3.77 2.40 -3.13
CA TYR A 154 4.73 3.45 -2.82
C TYR A 154 5.51 3.06 -1.56
N LEU A 155 6.72 3.60 -1.42
CA LEU A 155 7.49 3.56 -0.17
C LEU A 155 7.45 4.94 0.48
N ALA A 156 7.35 4.95 1.81
CA ALA A 156 7.50 6.15 2.63
C ALA A 156 8.36 5.83 3.84
N ASP A 157 9.09 6.80 4.37
CA ASP A 157 9.93 6.64 5.56
C ASP A 157 9.54 7.67 6.62
N LEU A 158 9.20 7.20 7.82
CA LEU A 158 8.94 8.07 8.96
C LEU A 158 10.22 8.63 9.59
N GLY A 159 11.39 8.04 9.28
CA GLY A 159 12.71 8.45 9.77
C GLY A 159 12.96 8.20 11.26
N THR A 160 11.94 8.32 12.11
CA THR A 160 12.03 8.11 13.56
C THR A 160 11.34 6.80 13.96
N GLY A 161 12.04 5.91 14.67
CA GLY A 161 11.47 4.66 15.18
C GLY A 161 10.46 4.82 16.31
N ALA A 162 10.22 6.04 16.79
CA ALA A 162 9.40 6.36 17.96
C ALA A 162 7.97 6.81 17.58
N VAL A 163 7.41 6.27 16.51
CA VAL A 163 6.01 6.51 16.13
C VAL A 163 5.18 5.32 16.59
N GLU A 164 4.49 5.51 17.71
CA GLU A 164 3.46 4.58 18.15
C GLU A 164 2.20 4.79 17.30
N ILE A 165 1.63 3.68 16.84
CA ILE A 165 0.33 3.70 16.17
C ILE A 165 -0.71 3.81 17.26
N GLU A 166 -1.76 4.60 17.03
CA GLU A 166 -2.93 4.51 17.88
C GLU A 166 -3.56 3.12 17.75
N ALA A 167 -3.50 2.34 18.83
CA ALA A 167 -3.86 0.93 18.84
C ALA A 167 -5.37 0.64 18.65
N ASP A 168 -6.19 1.65 18.37
CA ASP A 168 -7.66 1.56 18.41
C ASP A 168 -8.35 2.43 17.34
N LEU A 169 -7.76 2.48 16.13
CA LEU A 169 -8.21 3.38 15.06
C LEU A 169 -9.49 2.90 14.37
N SER A 170 -9.83 1.62 14.42
CA SER A 170 -11.17 1.09 14.17
C SER A 170 -11.34 -0.28 14.82
N GLU A 171 -12.55 -0.61 15.30
CA GLU A 171 -12.87 -1.90 15.97
C GLU A 171 -12.53 -3.17 15.15
N ASN A 172 -12.12 -3.02 13.89
CA ASN A 172 -12.04 -4.07 12.89
C ASN A 172 -10.69 -4.18 12.15
N THR A 173 -9.69 -3.40 12.54
CA THR A 173 -8.40 -3.30 11.82
C THR A 173 -7.24 -3.33 12.80
N HIS A 174 -6.38 -4.34 12.70
CA HIS A 174 -5.21 -4.49 13.57
C HIS A 174 -3.96 -4.05 12.83
N LEU A 175 -3.46 -2.85 13.16
CA LEU A 175 -2.20 -2.32 12.67
C LEU A 175 -1.04 -2.87 13.52
N PHE A 176 0.07 -3.22 12.86
CA PHE A 176 1.26 -3.71 13.53
C PHE A 176 2.52 -3.42 12.73
N TRP A 177 3.62 -3.22 13.45
CA TRP A 177 4.96 -3.09 12.89
C TRP A 177 5.66 -4.45 12.87
N THR A 178 6.38 -4.75 11.80
CA THR A 178 7.13 -6.00 11.63
C THR A 178 8.24 -5.82 10.60
N SER A 179 9.29 -6.63 10.60
CA SER A 179 10.23 -6.66 9.47
C SER A 179 9.63 -7.44 8.29
N ALA A 180 10.13 -7.20 7.07
CA ALA A 180 9.68 -7.96 5.91
C ALA A 180 9.96 -9.47 6.07
N GLN A 181 11.10 -9.82 6.68
CA GLN A 181 11.49 -11.20 6.96
C GLN A 181 10.57 -11.85 7.99
N ASP A 182 10.23 -11.13 9.08
CA ASP A 182 9.36 -11.67 10.13
C ASP A 182 7.93 -11.85 9.64
N ALA A 183 7.41 -10.94 8.80
CA ALA A 183 6.10 -11.12 8.16
C ALA A 183 6.04 -12.37 7.29
N LEU A 184 7.10 -12.66 6.52
CA LEU A 184 7.20 -13.88 5.72
C LEU A 184 7.26 -15.12 6.62
N ALA A 185 8.09 -15.11 7.67
CA ALA A 185 8.20 -16.20 8.63
C ALA A 185 6.86 -16.47 9.35
N ALA A 186 6.15 -15.43 9.77
CA ALA A 186 4.81 -15.54 10.37
C ALA A 186 3.79 -16.14 9.38
N ALA A 187 3.89 -15.82 8.09
CA ALA A 187 3.03 -16.41 7.07
C ALA A 187 3.36 -17.89 6.81
N GLU A 188 4.63 -18.28 6.86
CA GLU A 188 5.06 -19.68 6.77
C GLU A 188 4.60 -20.51 7.97
N GLN A 189 4.57 -19.90 9.16
CA GLN A 189 4.06 -20.52 10.40
C GLN A 189 2.52 -20.56 10.46
N GLY A 190 1.85 -19.78 9.61
CA GLY A 190 0.38 -19.71 9.53
C GLY A 190 -0.25 -18.69 10.47
N ASP A 191 0.55 -17.85 11.13
CA ASP A 191 0.10 -16.80 12.06
C ASP A 191 -0.62 -15.66 11.33
N ILE A 192 -0.14 -15.33 10.12
CA ILE A 192 -0.80 -14.40 9.20
C ILE A 192 -0.98 -15.05 7.83
N LYS A 193 -1.90 -14.50 7.04
CA LYS A 193 -2.10 -14.92 5.65
C LYS A 193 -1.76 -13.78 4.72
N LEU A 194 -1.04 -14.07 3.64
CA LEU A 194 -0.59 -13.08 2.66
C LEU A 194 -1.16 -13.40 1.29
N ILE A 195 -1.75 -12.39 0.63
CA ILE A 195 -2.09 -12.52 -0.79
C ILE A 195 -0.81 -12.45 -1.63
N PHE A 196 -0.85 -13.04 -2.83
CA PHE A 196 0.32 -13.14 -3.71
C PHE A 196 1.08 -11.81 -3.93
N PRO A 197 0.42 -10.66 -4.26
CA PRO A 197 1.14 -9.39 -4.39
C PRO A 197 1.85 -8.96 -3.11
N THR A 198 1.21 -9.10 -1.94
CA THR A 198 1.82 -8.75 -0.65
C THR A 198 3.04 -9.62 -0.39
N ARG A 199 2.94 -10.93 -0.59
CA ARG A 199 4.08 -11.86 -0.41
C ARG A 199 5.26 -11.49 -1.30
N ARG A 200 5.02 -11.25 -2.59
CA ARG A 200 6.07 -10.87 -3.54
C ARG A 200 6.73 -9.54 -3.14
N ASN A 201 5.94 -8.53 -2.76
CA ASN A 201 6.48 -7.28 -2.27
C ASN A 201 7.33 -7.48 -1.00
N LEU A 202 6.86 -8.28 -0.04
CA LEU A 202 7.62 -8.60 1.17
C LEU A 202 8.95 -9.29 0.87
N GLU A 203 8.97 -10.28 -0.04
CA GLU A 203 10.22 -10.95 -0.44
C GLU A 203 11.21 -10.00 -1.11
N ARG A 204 10.72 -9.06 -1.93
CA ARG A 204 11.55 -8.01 -2.51
C ARG A 204 12.10 -7.07 -1.43
N LEU A 205 11.26 -6.65 -0.49
CA LEU A 205 11.65 -5.78 0.63
C LEU A 205 12.64 -6.46 1.57
N ALA A 206 12.53 -7.77 1.74
CA ALA A 206 13.41 -8.60 2.57
C ALA A 206 14.87 -8.68 2.05
N LEU A 207 15.15 -8.13 0.87
CA LEU A 207 16.52 -7.99 0.35
C LEU A 207 17.29 -6.83 1.01
N PHE A 208 16.62 -5.94 1.74
CA PHE A 208 17.22 -4.71 2.25
C PHE A 208 17.25 -4.62 3.76
N ASP A 209 18.27 -3.94 4.27
CA ASP A 209 18.50 -3.65 5.68
C ASP A 209 18.19 -2.19 6.04
N SER A 210 17.70 -1.40 5.09
CA SER A 210 17.42 0.03 5.26
C SER A 210 16.43 0.55 4.22
N PHE A 211 15.69 1.60 4.57
CA PHE A 211 14.84 2.33 3.62
C PHE A 211 15.66 2.89 2.45
N ALA A 212 16.86 3.42 2.71
CA ALA A 212 17.73 3.96 1.68
C ALA A 212 18.10 2.92 0.60
N ALA A 213 18.40 1.68 1.01
CA ALA A 213 18.68 0.60 0.06
C ALA A 213 17.42 0.17 -0.73
N ALA A 214 16.26 0.08 -0.07
CA ALA A 214 14.99 -0.23 -0.72
C ALA A 214 14.61 0.85 -1.75
N ARG A 215 14.73 2.13 -1.36
CA ARG A 215 14.52 3.29 -2.23
C ARG A 215 15.46 3.26 -3.44
N ALA A 216 16.76 3.02 -3.23
CA ALA A 216 17.73 2.97 -4.32
C ALA A 216 17.38 1.89 -5.35
N GLN A 217 16.91 0.72 -4.92
CA GLN A 217 16.45 -0.31 -5.88
C GLN A 217 15.13 0.08 -6.57
N ALA A 218 14.20 0.70 -5.84
CA ALA A 218 12.94 1.17 -6.41
C ALA A 218 13.17 2.20 -7.52
N GLU A 219 14.06 3.17 -7.31
CA GLU A 219 14.43 4.19 -8.29
C GLU A 219 15.21 3.62 -9.48
N ALA A 220 16.01 2.57 -9.27
CA ALA A 220 16.80 1.95 -10.33
C ALA A 220 15.99 1.04 -11.27
N ILE A 221 14.81 0.57 -10.85
CA ILE A 221 13.97 -0.36 -11.61
C ILE A 221 12.67 0.37 -12.00
N PRO A 222 12.46 0.69 -13.29
CA PRO A 222 11.24 1.36 -13.73
C PRO A 222 9.98 0.59 -13.34
N VAL A 223 9.01 1.29 -12.73
CA VAL A 223 7.71 0.71 -12.39
C VAL A 223 6.96 0.36 -13.66
N ARG A 224 6.70 -0.94 -13.85
CA ARG A 224 5.90 -1.50 -14.95
C ARG A 224 4.75 -2.29 -14.37
N THR A 225 3.67 -2.41 -15.14
CA THR A 225 2.49 -3.18 -14.72
C THR A 225 2.82 -4.66 -14.63
N ILE A 226 2.72 -5.20 -13.42
CA ILE A 226 2.85 -6.62 -13.13
C ILE A 226 1.48 -7.26 -13.32
N THR A 227 1.35 -8.04 -14.38
CA THR A 227 0.18 -8.88 -14.66
C THR A 227 0.57 -10.34 -14.48
N PRO A 228 0.22 -10.99 -13.35
CA PRO A 228 0.53 -12.39 -13.15
C PRO A 228 -0.15 -13.27 -14.20
N TYR A 229 0.55 -14.32 -14.64
CA TYR A 229 0.04 -15.27 -15.61
C TYR A 229 0.23 -16.71 -15.13
N ILE A 230 -0.61 -17.62 -15.62
CA ILE A 230 -0.55 -19.03 -15.27
C ILE A 230 0.20 -19.78 -16.37
N ASP A 231 1.12 -20.64 -15.96
CA ASP A 231 1.83 -21.58 -16.83
C ASP A 231 1.70 -23.01 -16.28
N GLU A 232 1.71 -24.01 -17.18
CA GLU A 232 1.78 -25.42 -16.80
C GLU A 232 3.17 -25.95 -17.09
N SER A 233 3.93 -26.21 -16.03
CA SER A 233 5.28 -26.76 -16.13
C SER A 233 5.51 -27.82 -15.06
N GLU A 234 6.30 -28.84 -15.40
CA GLU A 234 6.62 -29.96 -14.50
C GLU A 234 5.37 -30.73 -14.00
N GLY A 235 4.29 -30.74 -14.79
CA GLY A 235 3.03 -31.38 -14.43
C GLY A 235 2.24 -30.67 -13.33
N ARG A 236 2.56 -29.39 -13.07
CA ARG A 236 1.87 -28.53 -12.09
C ARG A 236 1.54 -27.17 -12.71
N SER A 237 0.50 -26.52 -12.19
CA SER A 237 0.20 -25.14 -12.57
C SER A 237 0.91 -24.15 -11.66
N TRP A 238 1.55 -23.14 -12.24
CA TRP A 238 2.31 -22.11 -11.54
C TRP A 238 1.75 -20.73 -11.85
N LEU A 239 1.75 -19.83 -10.86
CA LEU A 239 1.53 -18.40 -11.07
C LEU A 239 2.88 -17.71 -11.22
N HIS A 240 3.06 -16.96 -12.28
CA HIS A 240 4.31 -16.27 -12.62
C HIS A 240 4.15 -14.74 -12.63
N ILE A 241 5.26 -14.05 -12.40
CA ILE A 241 5.51 -12.65 -12.75
C ILE A 241 6.78 -12.55 -13.62
N GLY A 242 6.98 -11.42 -14.28
CA GLY A 242 8.21 -11.16 -15.03
C GLY A 242 9.45 -11.15 -14.14
N GLU A 243 10.58 -11.61 -14.69
CA GLU A 243 11.84 -11.79 -13.94
C GLU A 243 12.61 -10.49 -13.73
N ASP A 244 12.37 -9.48 -14.56
CA ASP A 244 13.09 -8.21 -14.57
C ASP A 244 12.39 -7.11 -13.74
N TYR A 245 11.43 -7.49 -12.89
CA TYR A 245 10.71 -6.57 -11.98
C TYR A 245 11.41 -6.35 -10.63
N GLY A 246 12.59 -6.95 -10.40
CA GLY A 246 13.36 -6.78 -9.17
C GLY A 246 12.95 -7.69 -8.00
N TYR A 247 12.10 -8.69 -8.27
CA TYR A 247 11.64 -9.65 -7.26
C TYR A 247 12.57 -10.87 -7.21
N PRO A 248 12.98 -11.34 -6.02
CA PRO A 248 13.84 -12.52 -5.89
C PRO A 248 13.08 -13.83 -6.16
N VAL A 249 11.75 -13.82 -6.03
CA VAL A 249 10.89 -14.98 -6.31
C VAL A 249 9.83 -14.58 -7.33
N THR A 250 9.85 -15.23 -8.49
CA THR A 250 9.02 -14.84 -9.65
C THR A 250 7.88 -15.80 -9.94
N ARG A 251 7.80 -16.93 -9.21
CA ARG A 251 6.74 -17.92 -9.37
C ARG A 251 6.32 -18.57 -8.06
N GLU A 252 5.10 -19.09 -8.02
CA GLU A 252 4.58 -19.89 -6.92
C GLU A 252 3.57 -20.93 -7.45
N ALA A 253 3.57 -22.14 -6.88
CA ALA A 253 2.66 -23.19 -7.29
C ALA A 253 1.19 -22.80 -6.98
N LEU A 254 0.27 -22.99 -7.92
CA LEU A 254 -1.12 -22.54 -7.74
C LEU A 254 -1.82 -23.14 -6.52
N GLU A 255 -1.42 -24.33 -6.11
CA GLU A 255 -1.94 -25.04 -4.94
C GLU A 255 -1.63 -24.32 -3.62
N THR A 256 -0.57 -23.52 -3.56
CA THR A 256 -0.13 -22.79 -2.36
C THR A 256 -0.46 -21.31 -2.39
N VAL A 257 -0.82 -20.78 -3.56
CA VAL A 257 -1.11 -19.35 -3.75
C VAL A 257 -2.41 -18.98 -3.07
N ALA A 258 -2.33 -18.14 -2.03
CA ALA A 258 -3.49 -17.45 -1.50
C ALA A 258 -3.90 -16.31 -2.44
N ARG A 259 -5.12 -16.40 -2.96
CA ARG A 259 -5.75 -15.38 -3.83
C ARG A 259 -6.73 -14.57 -3.00
N GLY A 260 -6.64 -13.24 -3.10
CA GLY A 260 -7.54 -12.29 -2.44
C GLY A 260 -8.87 -12.14 -3.15
#